data_AF-A0A448W1D6-F1
#
_entry.id   AF-A0A448W1D6-F1
#
_cell.length_a   1.000
_cell.length_b   1.000
_cell.length_c   1.000
_cell.angle_alpha   90.00
_cell.angle_beta   90.00
_cell.angle_gamma   90.00
#
_symmetry.space_group_name_H-M   'P 1'
#
loop_
_entity.id
_entity.type
_entity.pdbx_description
1 polymer ?
#
loop_
_entity_poly.entity_id
_entity_poly.type
_entity_poly.pdbx_seq_one_letter_code
_entity_poly.pdbx_strand_id
1 'polypeptide(L)'
;MNLSADYFRIAREEEKSDQPEAALLHYISSLLSGLCSGELSYQATEKIRRLQKRLLLSDEQLLSYVHSYGGFSDSDCRKLLCFSIAGDLVGIKDILASRASS
;
A
#
# COMPACT_ATOMS: atom_id res chain seq x y z
N MET A 1 1.93 -6.86 17.61
CA MET A 1 2.80 -7.09 16.45
C MET A 1 2.44 -6.05 15.41
N ASN A 2 3.36 -5.15 15.04
CA ASN A 2 3.07 -4.09 14.04
C ASN A 2 3.37 -4.67 12.65
N LEU A 3 2.37 -5.29 12.04
CA LEU A 3 2.47 -5.93 10.72
C LEU A 3 2.94 -4.95 9.64
N SER A 4 2.49 -3.69 9.71
CA SER A 4 2.93 -2.62 8.80
C SER A 4 4.45 -2.43 8.84
N ALA A 5 5.02 -2.34 10.03
CA ALA A 5 6.46 -2.20 10.24
C ALA A 5 7.25 -3.44 9.77
N ASP A 6 6.71 -4.64 10.00
CA ASP A 6 7.33 -5.89 9.56
C ASP A 6 7.40 -5.97 8.04
N TYR A 7 6.29 -5.68 7.35
CA TYR A 7 6.27 -5.61 5.88
C TYR A 7 7.21 -4.55 5.34
N PHE A 8 7.27 -3.37 5.97
CA PHE A 8 8.17 -2.31 5.55
C PHE A 8 9.64 -2.75 5.64
N ARG A 9 9.99 -3.44 6.73
CA ARG A 9 11.33 -3.99 6.94
C ARG A 9 11.67 -5.02 5.87
N ILE A 10 10.77 -5.97 5.59
CA ILE A 10 10.97 -6.98 4.54
C ILE A 10 11.15 -6.31 3.17
N ALA A 11 10.27 -5.36 2.82
CA ALA A 11 10.35 -4.62 1.57
C ALA A 11 11.71 -3.94 1.36
N ARG A 12 12.26 -3.38 2.44
CA ARG A 12 13.59 -2.74 2.42
C ARG A 12 14.72 -3.74 2.18
N GLU A 13 14.64 -4.94 2.73
CA GLU A 13 15.64 -5.99 2.49
C GLU A 13 15.55 -6.53 1.05
N GLU A 14 14.35 -6.67 0.50
CA GLU A 14 14.16 -7.02 -0.92
C GLU A 14 14.70 -5.93 -1.85
N GLU A 15 14.48 -4.64 -1.55
CA GLU A 15 15.03 -3.52 -2.33
C GLU A 15 16.57 -3.53 -2.31
N LYS A 16 17.19 -3.84 -1.17
CA LYS A 16 18.66 -3.99 -1.04
C LYS A 16 19.19 -5.21 -1.79
N SER A 17 18.40 -6.27 -1.88
CA SER A 17 18.73 -7.51 -2.58
C SER A 17 18.43 -7.46 -4.08
N ASP A 18 18.12 -6.26 -4.58
CA ASP A 18 17.78 -5.99 -5.98
C ASP A 18 16.55 -6.77 -6.49
N GLN A 19 15.55 -6.97 -5.63
CA GLN A 19 14.26 -7.59 -5.94
C GLN A 19 13.12 -6.54 -5.92
N PRO A 20 13.05 -5.63 -6.90
CA PRO A 20 12.12 -4.50 -6.86
C PRO A 20 10.64 -4.89 -6.90
N GLU A 21 10.27 -5.99 -7.54
CA GLU A 21 8.90 -6.50 -7.59
C GLU A 21 8.46 -7.05 -6.23
N ALA A 22 9.31 -7.83 -5.57
CA ALA A 22 9.05 -8.34 -4.22
C ALA A 22 8.95 -7.19 -3.21
N ALA A 23 9.89 -6.23 -3.30
CA ALA A 23 9.87 -5.03 -2.49
C ALA A 23 8.56 -4.23 -2.68
N LEU A 24 8.08 -4.10 -3.92
CA LEU A 24 6.84 -3.40 -4.23
C LEU A 24 5.64 -4.05 -3.54
N LEU A 25 5.49 -5.37 -3.64
CA LEU A 25 4.40 -6.12 -3.01
C LEU A 25 4.42 -5.97 -1.47
N HIS A 26 5.59 -5.99 -0.87
CA HIS A 26 5.73 -5.79 0.58
C HIS A 26 5.46 -4.34 1.00
N TYR A 27 5.87 -3.33 0.23
CA TYR A 27 5.51 -1.94 0.51
C TYR A 27 4.00 -1.68 0.38
N ILE A 28 3.33 -2.30 -0.60
CA ILE A 28 1.86 -2.26 -0.72
C ILE A 28 1.22 -2.90 0.52
N SER A 29 1.71 -4.07 0.94
CA SER A 29 1.21 -4.76 2.14
C SER A 29 1.41 -3.92 3.41
N SER A 30 2.57 -3.26 3.54
CA SER A 30 2.87 -2.33 4.64
C SER A 30 1.88 -1.18 4.67
N LEU A 31 1.65 -0.52 3.52
CA LEU A 31 0.70 0.58 3.40
C LEU A 31 -0.71 0.15 3.82
N LEU A 32 -1.23 -0.93 3.24
CA LEU A 32 -2.59 -1.42 3.54
C LEU A 32 -2.74 -1.84 5.00
N SER A 33 -1.73 -2.51 5.57
CA SER A 33 -1.71 -2.89 6.98
C SER A 33 -1.74 -1.67 7.91
N GLY A 34 -0.94 -0.64 7.59
CA GLY A 34 -0.94 0.62 8.31
C GLY A 34 -2.31 1.28 8.27
N LEU A 35 -2.88 1.45 7.08
CA LEU A 35 -4.19 2.07 6.88
C LEU A 35 -5.30 1.33 7.64
N CYS A 36 -5.32 -0.01 7.60
CA CYS A 36 -6.26 -0.82 8.37
C CYS A 36 -6.13 -0.63 9.89
N SER A 37 -4.95 -0.25 10.36
CA SER A 37 -4.65 0.00 11.77
C SER A 37 -4.77 1.49 12.16
N GLY A 38 -5.17 2.35 11.23
CA GLY A 38 -5.27 3.80 11.42
C GLY A 38 -3.94 4.57 11.28
N GLU A 39 -2.87 3.91 10.83
CA GLU A 39 -1.55 4.50 10.61
C GLU A 39 -1.35 4.88 9.14
N LEU A 40 -1.16 6.17 8.87
CA LEU A 40 -0.78 6.66 7.55
C LEU A 40 0.74 6.54 7.35
N SER A 41 1.17 5.78 6.35
CA SER A 41 2.59 5.65 5.99
C SER A 41 2.92 6.37 4.68
N TYR A 42 3.32 7.63 4.79
CA TYR A 42 3.83 8.40 3.66
C TYR A 42 5.10 7.76 3.07
N GLN A 43 5.95 7.18 3.92
CA GLN A 43 7.17 6.50 3.49
C GLN A 43 6.89 5.29 2.59
N ALA A 44 5.88 4.48 2.93
CA ALA A 44 5.49 3.35 2.07
C ALA A 44 4.99 3.84 0.71
N THR A 45 4.18 4.90 0.69
CA THR A 45 3.67 5.51 -0.54
C THR A 45 4.80 6.03 -1.44
N GLU A 46 5.77 6.75 -0.88
CA GLU A 46 6.93 7.22 -1.65
C GLU A 46 7.74 6.06 -2.24
N LYS A 47 7.95 5.00 -1.45
CA LYS A 47 8.66 3.80 -1.89
C LYS A 47 7.94 3.08 -3.03
N ILE A 48 6.62 2.95 -2.94
CA ILE A 48 5.78 2.42 -4.02
C ILE A 48 5.95 3.23 -5.29
N ARG A 49 5.86 4.58 -5.23
CA ARG A 49 6.02 5.43 -6.43
C ARG A 49 7.43 5.35 -7.02
N ARG A 50 8.46 5.23 -6.19
CA ARG A 50 9.83 5.05 -6.66
C ARG A 50 10.00 3.72 -7.39
N LEU A 51 9.50 2.61 -6.83
CA LEU A 51 9.59 1.29 -7.45
C LEU A 51 8.73 1.19 -8.70
N GLN A 52 7.53 1.79 -8.71
CA GLN A 52 6.69 1.88 -9.90
C GLN A 52 7.44 2.52 -11.07
N LYS A 53 8.11 3.66 -10.84
CA LYS A 53 8.94 4.32 -11.88
C LYS A 53 10.11 3.45 -12.32
N ARG A 54 10.78 2.79 -11.38
CA ARG A 54 11.91 1.89 -11.67
C ARG A 54 11.50 0.72 -12.54
N LEU A 55 10.32 0.16 -12.28
CA LEU A 55 9.74 -0.99 -12.99
C LEU A 55 8.96 -0.60 -14.26
N LEU A 56 8.88 0.71 -14.57
CA LEU A 56 8.12 1.24 -15.72
C LEU A 56 6.64 0.81 -15.72
N LEU A 57 6.04 0.69 -14.53
CA LEU A 57 4.65 0.28 -14.38
C LEU A 57 3.69 1.45 -14.59
N SER A 58 2.65 1.25 -15.39
CA SER A 58 1.51 2.17 -15.43
C SER A 58 0.75 2.18 -14.10
N ASP A 59 -0.08 3.19 -13.86
CA ASP A 59 -0.93 3.21 -12.67
C ASP A 59 -1.91 2.01 -12.66
N GLU A 60 -2.42 1.59 -13.83
CA GLU A 60 -3.27 0.40 -13.97
C GLU A 60 -2.54 -0.89 -13.62
N GLN A 61 -1.29 -1.04 -14.09
CA GLN A 61 -0.45 -2.19 -13.74
C GLN A 61 -0.13 -2.19 -12.25
N LEU A 62 0.19 -1.04 -11.65
CA LEU A 62 0.40 -0.92 -10.22
C LEU A 62 -0.85 -1.39 -9.43
N LEU A 63 -2.04 -0.95 -9.85
CA LEU A 63 -3.31 -1.34 -9.22
C LEU A 63 -3.63 -2.83 -9.39
N SER A 64 -3.10 -3.49 -10.41
CA SER A 64 -3.27 -4.93 -10.61
C SER A 64 -2.55 -5.79 -9.57
N TYR A 65 -1.51 -5.26 -8.91
CA TYR A 65 -0.81 -5.93 -7.81
C TYR A 65 -1.55 -5.82 -6.46
N VAL A 66 -2.61 -5.02 -6.39
CA VAL A 66 -3.35 -4.76 -5.17
C VAL A 66 -4.55 -5.71 -5.07
N HIS A 67 -4.53 -6.51 -4.01
CA HIS A 67 -5.57 -7.48 -3.67
C HIS A 67 -6.19 -7.18 -2.30
N SER A 68 -7.32 -7.83 -2.03
CA SER A 68 -8.03 -7.76 -0.76
C SER A 68 -7.09 -7.95 0.42
N TYR A 69 -7.11 -7.00 1.35
CA TYR A 69 -6.26 -7.04 2.54
C TYR A 69 -7.07 -6.75 3.79
N GLY A 70 -6.84 -7.55 4.82
CA GLY A 70 -7.37 -7.30 6.15
C GLY A 70 -8.89 -7.27 6.24
N GLY A 71 -9.64 -7.72 5.22
CA GLY A 71 -11.11 -7.68 5.11
C GLY A 71 -11.67 -6.53 4.27
N PHE A 72 -10.82 -5.76 3.60
CA PHE A 72 -11.20 -4.87 2.51
C PHE A 72 -11.20 -5.60 1.17
N SER A 73 -12.10 -5.23 0.26
CA SER A 73 -12.14 -5.81 -1.09
C SER A 73 -10.98 -5.32 -1.96
N ASP A 74 -10.70 -5.99 -3.08
CA ASP A 74 -9.74 -5.52 -4.10
C ASP A 74 -10.02 -4.07 -4.52
N SER A 75 -11.30 -3.71 -4.71
CA SER A 75 -11.72 -2.36 -5.06
C SER A 75 -11.34 -1.35 -3.99
N ASP A 76 -11.58 -1.66 -2.71
CA ASP A 76 -11.29 -0.74 -1.61
C ASP A 76 -9.78 -0.58 -1.42
N CYS A 77 -9.01 -1.66 -1.48
CA CYS A 77 -7.55 -1.60 -1.40
C CYS A 77 -6.94 -0.79 -2.55
N ARG A 78 -7.48 -0.92 -3.77
CA ARG A 78 -7.07 -0.11 -4.93
C ARG A 78 -7.38 1.36 -4.72
N LYS A 79 -8.57 1.70 -4.23
CA LYS A 79 -8.93 3.09 -3.87
C LYS A 79 -8.01 3.66 -2.80
N LEU A 80 -7.73 2.88 -1.75
CA LEU A 80 -6.81 3.28 -0.68
C LEU A 80 -5.41 3.58 -1.22
N LEU A 81 -4.88 2.77 -2.15
CA LEU A 81 -3.62 3.07 -2.81
C LEU A 81 -3.69 4.35 -3.65
N CYS A 82 -4.73 4.51 -4.48
CA CYS A 82 -4.94 5.72 -5.29
C CYS A 82 -4.98 6.98 -4.41
N PHE A 83 -5.78 6.96 -3.34
CA PHE A 83 -5.89 8.09 -2.42
C PHE A 83 -4.59 8.35 -1.67
N SER A 84 -3.85 7.30 -1.28
CA SER A 84 -2.53 7.48 -0.66
C SER A 84 -1.55 8.17 -1.60
N ILE A 85 -1.51 7.77 -2.88
CA ILE A 85 -0.68 8.40 -3.92
C ILE A 85 -1.11 9.85 -4.17
N ALA A 86 -2.42 10.12 -4.16
CA ALA A 86 -2.97 11.45 -4.37
C ALA A 86 -2.88 12.36 -3.12
N GLY A 87 -2.52 11.82 -1.96
CA GLY A 87 -2.59 12.54 -0.69
C GLY A 87 -4.01 12.84 -0.20
N ASP A 88 -5.01 12.09 -0.69
CA ASP A 88 -6.42 12.27 -0.35
C ASP A 88 -6.77 11.60 0.99
N LEU A 89 -6.54 12.35 2.07
CA LEU A 89 -6.84 11.89 3.42
C LEU A 89 -8.34 11.74 3.70
N VAL A 90 -9.21 12.45 2.98
CA VAL A 90 -10.66 12.37 3.16
C VAL A 90 -11.16 11.05 2.57
N GLY A 91 -10.78 10.76 1.32
CA GLY A 91 -11.13 9.50 0.67
C GLY A 91 -10.60 8.28 1.43
N ILE A 92 -9.39 8.34 2.00
CA ILE A 92 -8.87 7.27 2.86
C ILE A 92 -9.78 7.06 4.07
N LYS A 93 -10.14 8.14 4.79
CA LYS A 93 -10.98 8.04 5.99
C LYS A 93 -12.36 7.51 5.68
N ASP A 94 -12.95 7.91 4.56
CA ASP A 94 -14.29 7.46 4.14
C ASP A 94 -14.32 5.94 3.91
N ILE A 95 -13.30 5.39 3.23
CA ILE A 95 -13.18 3.94 3.01
C ILE A 95 -12.93 3.19 4.32
N LEU A 96 -12.09 3.73 5.22
CA LEU A 96 -11.85 3.10 6.51
C LEU A 96 -13.11 3.13 7.42
N ALA A 97 -13.88 4.22 7.37
CA ALA A 97 -15.09 4.42 8.16
C ALA A 97 -16.27 3.55 7.69
N SER A 98 -16.40 3.33 6.38
CA SER A 98 -17.45 2.44 5.83
C SER A 98 -17.35 1.01 6.33
N ARG A 99 -16.17 0.62 6.84
CA ARG A 99 -15.94 -0.69 7.43
C ARG A 99 -16.18 -0.74 8.94
N ALA A 100 -15.93 0.34 9.68
CA ALA A 100 -16.21 0.41 11.12
C ALA A 100 -17.71 0.36 11.46
N SER A 101 -18.57 0.51 10.44
CA SER A 101 -20.03 0.51 10.52
C SER A 101 -20.68 -0.79 10.06
N SER A 102 -19.89 -1.80 9.69
CA SER A 102 -20.33 -3.17 9.31
C SER A 102 -20.02 -4.17 10.42
#